data_AF-A0A914M361-F1
#
_entry.id   AF-A0A914M361-F1
#
_cell.length_a   1.000
_cell.length_b   1.000
_cell.length_c   1.000
_cell.angle_alpha   90.00
_cell.angle_beta   90.00
_cell.angle_gamma   90.00
#
_symmetry.space_group_name_H-M   'P 1'
#
loop_
_entity.id
_entity.type
_entity.pdbx_description
1 polymer ?
#
loop_
_entity_poly.entity_id
_entity_poly.type
_entity_poly.pdbx_seq_one_letter_code
_entity_poly.pdbx_strand_id
1 'polypeptide(L)' 'MKNLQVALKDRELVRLNAVRSCFGCNSSQRSVIFLPCAHFLFCVRCADRNENCQICNVPRTKRLVKYE' A
#
# COMPACT_ATOMS: atom_id res chain seq x y z
N MET A 1 2.10 11.54 31.89
CA MET A 1 3.36 11.79 31.16
C MET A 1 3.71 10.50 30.40
N LYS A 2 3.66 10.47 29.07
CA LYS A 2 3.98 9.23 28.31
C LYS A 2 5.49 8.95 28.40
N ASN A 3 5.87 7.70 28.69
CA ASN A 3 7.26 7.24 28.71
C ASN A 3 7.90 7.42 27.32
N LEU A 4 9.16 7.87 27.27
CA LEU A 4 9.93 8.07 26.03
C LEU A 4 9.95 6.82 25.14
N GLN A 5 10.03 5.61 25.73
CA GLN A 5 9.97 4.35 24.98
C GLN A 5 8.62 4.14 24.28
N VAL A 6 7.51 4.54 24.92
CA VAL A 6 6.16 4.45 24.34
C VAL A 6 6.03 5.41 23.17
N ALA A 7 6.55 6.64 23.31
CA ALA A 7 6.52 7.63 22.23
C ALA A 7 7.33 7.19 20.99
N LEU A 8 8.47 6.52 21.19
CA LEU A 8 9.26 5.96 20.08
C LEU A 8 8.51 4.82 19.37
N LYS A 9 7.86 3.93 20.13
CA LYS A 9 7.06 2.83 19.58
C LYS A 9 5.83 3.33 18.81
N ASP A 10 5.16 4.37 19.32
CA ASP A 10 4.05 5.04 18.63
C ASP A 10 4.51 5.58 17.25
N ARG A 11 5.69 6.23 17.19
CA ARG A 11 6.26 6.73 15.93
C ARG A 11 6.58 5.62 14.93
N GLU A 12 7.17 4.52 15.41
CA GLU A 12 7.48 3.37 14.56
C GLU A 12 6.21 2.74 13.99
N LEU A 13 5.18 2.57 14.81
CA LEU A 13 3.89 2.05 14.37
C LEU A 13 3.24 2.92 13.28
N VAL A 14 3.30 4.25 13.44
CA VAL A 14 2.85 5.19 12.42
C VAL A 14 3.62 5.01 11.11
N ARG A 15 4.95 4.87 11.18
CA ARG A 15 5.80 4.63 9.99
C ARG A 15 5.47 3.31 9.31
N LEU A 16 5.31 2.23 10.08
CA LEU A 16 4.98 0.90 9.55
C LEU A 16 3.61 0.91 8.87
N ASN A 17 2.63 1.61 9.42
CA ASN A 17 1.32 1.80 8.80
C ASN A 17 1.43 2.56 7.48
N ALA A 18 2.19 3.65 7.43
CA ALA A 18 2.41 4.41 6.20
C ALA A 18 3.02 3.55 5.07
N VAL A 19 4.00 2.69 5.38
CA VAL A 19 4.62 1.77 4.41
C VAL A 19 3.65 0.69 3.90
N ARG A 20 2.61 0.36 4.67
CA ARG A 20 1.58 -0.63 4.32
C ARG A 20 0.37 0.00 3.64
N SER A 21 0.21 1.32 3.71
CA SER A 21 -0.94 2.01 3.14
C SER A 21 -0.96 1.97 1.62
N CYS A 22 -2.17 1.96 1.07
CA CYS A 22 -2.46 2.11 -0.34
C CYS A 22 -1.96 3.46 -0.83
N PHE A 23 -1.13 3.46 -1.86
CA PHE A 23 -0.57 4.66 -2.49
C PHE A 23 -1.65 5.64 -2.99
N GLY A 24 -2.80 5.12 -3.42
CA GLY A 24 -3.87 5.93 -4.00
C GLY A 24 -4.79 6.62 -2.98
N CYS A 25 -5.04 6.01 -1.80
CA CYS A 25 -5.98 6.59 -0.82
C CYS A 25 -5.38 6.85 0.55
N ASN A 26 -4.23 6.27 0.88
CA ASN A 26 -3.61 6.33 2.21
C ASN A 26 -4.50 5.88 3.39
N SER A 27 -5.71 5.36 3.14
CA SER A 27 -6.68 5.00 4.19
C SER A 27 -6.81 3.49 4.41
N SER A 28 -6.50 2.68 3.40
CA SER A 28 -6.58 1.21 3.46
C SER A 28 -5.20 0.61 3.22
N GLN A 29 -4.94 -0.60 3.72
CA GLN A 29 -3.69 -1.30 3.36
C GLN A 29 -3.67 -1.66 1.87
N ARG A 30 -2.48 -1.65 1.27
CA ARG A 30 -2.27 -2.17 -0.08
C ARG A 30 -2.44 -3.69 -0.07
N SER A 31 -3.18 -4.19 -1.05
CA SER A 31 -3.58 -5.60 -1.16
C SER A 31 -3.58 -6.13 -2.58
N VAL A 32 -3.16 -5.33 -3.57
CA VAL A 32 -3.16 -5.70 -4.99
C VAL A 32 -1.78 -5.58 -5.63
N ILE A 33 -1.36 -6.63 -6.32
CA ILE A 33 -0.16 -6.68 -7.17
C ILE A 33 -0.58 -6.46 -8.64
N PHE A 34 0.07 -5.53 -9.33
CA PHE A 34 -0.13 -5.31 -10.77
C PHE A 34 0.81 -6.18 -11.59
N LEU A 35 0.27 -6.99 -12.51
CA LEU A 35 1.06 -7.78 -13.45
C LEU A 35 1.07 -7.09 -14.83
N PRO A 36 2.20 -7.13 -15.57
CA PRO A 36 3.39 -7.95 -15.30
C PRO A 36 4.44 -7.34 -14.36
N CYS A 37 4.32 -6.05 -13.99
CA CYS A 37 5.40 -5.34 -13.29
C CYS A 37 5.63 -5.72 -11.82
N ALA A 38 4.76 -6.53 -11.22
CA ALA A 38 4.78 -7.00 -9.85
C ALA A 38 4.77 -5.92 -8.73
N HIS A 39 4.47 -4.67 -9.05
CA HIS A 39 4.38 -3.62 -8.02
C HIS A 39 3.12 -3.78 -7.14
N PHE A 40 3.32 -3.69 -5.83
CA PHE A 40 2.29 -3.83 -4.79
C PHE A 40 1.97 -2.47 -4.16
N LEU A 41 0.95 -1.78 -4.68
CA LEU A 41 0.74 -0.34 -4.43
C LEU A 41 -0.65 0.00 -3.92
N PHE A 42 -1.66 -0.75 -4.35
CA PHE A 42 -3.05 -0.33 -4.19
C PHE A 42 -3.87 -1.29 -3.33
N CYS A 43 -4.89 -0.75 -2.67
CA CYS A 43 -6.03 -1.55 -2.23
C CYS A 43 -6.93 -1.90 -3.43
N VAL A 44 -7.88 -2.82 -3.26
CA VAL A 44 -8.77 -3.29 -4.33
C VAL A 44 -9.49 -2.15 -5.05
N ARG A 45 -10.09 -1.21 -4.30
CA ARG A 45 -10.84 -0.08 -4.86
C ARG A 45 -9.98 0.89 -5.67
N CYS A 46 -8.75 1.15 -5.23
CA CYS A 46 -7.84 2.02 -5.98
C CYS A 46 -7.28 1.30 -7.20
N ALA A 47 -7.05 -0.01 -7.13
CA ALA A 47 -6.62 -0.81 -8.27
C ALA A 47 -7.65 -0.80 -9.41
N ASP A 48 -8.95 -0.78 -9.10
CA ASP A 48 -10.01 -0.68 -10.12
C ASP A 48 -9.98 0.62 -10.92
N ARG A 49 -9.47 1.72 -10.32
CA ARG A 49 -9.41 3.05 -10.95
C ARG A 49 -8.09 3.35 -11.69
N ASN A 50 -7.11 2.47 -11.61
CA ASN A 50 -5.77 2.73 -12.14
C ASN A 50 -5.36 1.63 -13.12
N GLU A 51 -5.35 1.93 -14.42
CA GLU A 51 -4.98 0.96 -15.46
C GLU A 51 -3.47 0.77 -15.57
N ASN A 52 -2.68 1.78 -15.21
CA ASN A 52 -1.21 1.74 -15.26
C ASN A 52 -0.59 1.76 -13.85
N CYS A 53 0.54 1.09 -13.70
CA CYS A 53 1.33 1.13 -12.48
C CYS A 53 1.90 2.55 -12.27
N GLN A 54 1.70 3.14 -11.09
CA GLN A 54 2.19 4.49 -10.78
C GLN A 54 3.71 4.58 -10.49
N ILE A 55 4.42 3.44 -10.48
CA ILE A 55 5.88 3.41 -10.29
C ILE A 55 6.60 3.30 -11.63
N CYS A 56 6.15 2.43 -12.53
CA CYS A 56 6.84 2.14 -13.78
C CYS A 56 6.02 2.45 -15.05
N ASN A 57 4.80 2.96 -14.90
CA ASN A 57 3.85 3.25 -15.98
C ASN A 57 3.48 2.06 -16.89
N VAL A 58 3.85 0.84 -16.53
CA VAL A 58 3.46 -0.37 -17.27
C VAL A 58 1.95 -0.63 -17.10
N PRO A 59 1.19 -0.86 -18.18
CA PRO A 59 -0.23 -1.21 -18.11
C PRO A 59 -0.46 -2.53 -17.37
N ARG A 60 -1.50 -2.57 -16.55
CA ARG A 60 -1.92 -3.76 -15.82
C ARG A 60 -2.72 -4.67 -16.73
N THR A 61 -2.19 -5.85 -17.03
CA THR A 61 -2.92 -6.90 -17.76
C THR A 61 -3.69 -7.84 -16.84
N LYS A 62 -3.17 -8.06 -15.62
CA LYS A 62 -3.81 -8.86 -14.58
C LYS A 62 -3.54 -8.26 -13.21
N ARG A 63 -4.37 -8.61 -12.23
CA ARG A 63 -4.16 -8.28 -10.82
C ARG A 63 -4.23 -9.51 -9.94
N LEU A 64 -3.35 -9.57 -8.95
CA LEU A 64 -3.43 -10.54 -7.87
C LEU A 64 -3.83 -9.82 -6.59
N VAL A 65 -4.81 -10.36 -5.89
CA VAL A 65 -5.24 -9.86 -4.58
C VAL A 65 -4.61 -10.73 -3.51
N LYS A 66 -3.91 -10.12 -2.56
CA LYS A 66 -3.41 -10.82 -1.37
C LYS A 66 -4.62 -11.21 -0.52
N TYR A 67 -4.81 -12.51 -0.29
CA TYR A 67 -5.72 -13.01 0.73
C TYR A 67 -5.02 -12.98 2.09
N GLU A 68 -5.75 -12.55 3.13
CA GLU A 68 -5.28 -12.59 4.52
C GLU A 68 -5.62 -13.93 5.19
#